data_AF-A0A6J1WHA3-F1
#
_entry.id   AF-A0A6J1WHA3-F1
#
_cell.length_a   1.000
_cell.length_b   1.000
_cell.length_c   1.000
_cell.angle_alpha   90.00
_cell.angle_beta   90.00
_cell.angle_gamma   90.00
#
_symmetry.space_group_name_H-M   'P 1'
#
loop_
_entity.id
_entity.type
_entity.pdbx_description
1 polymer ?
#
loop_
_entity_poly.entity_id
_entity_poly.type
_entity_poly.pdbx_seq_one_letter_code
_entity_poly.pdbx_strand_id
1 'polypeptide(L)'
;MMVLTNESMSFEMWREPPVPMYLECYLFNMSNVDDILAGKNVKPRLVQLGPYVYREIHTKENMTWNNENNTLTYFNQRWWHFQPEMSNGSLSDNITSINPIIVVRMIWSCTLNTDFKK
;
A
#
# COMPACT_ATOMS: atom_id res chain seq x y z
N MET A 1 28.73 -6.90 -16.76
CA MET A 1 28.34 -7.42 -15.43
C MET A 1 27.96 -6.23 -14.57
N MET A 2 26.75 -6.16 -14.02
CA MET A 2 26.37 -5.09 -13.08
C MET A 2 26.84 -5.48 -11.68
N VAL A 3 27.58 -4.59 -11.02
CA VAL A 3 28.12 -4.80 -9.67
C VAL A 3 27.73 -3.59 -8.82
N LEU A 4 27.23 -3.84 -7.61
CA LEU A 4 26.96 -2.81 -6.62
C LEU A 4 28.27 -2.51 -5.90
N THR A 5 28.93 -1.42 -6.30
CA THR A 5 30.08 -0.85 -5.59
C THR A 5 29.83 0.65 -5.44
N ASN A 6 30.43 1.28 -4.43
CA ASN A 6 30.16 2.68 -4.10
C ASN A 6 30.48 3.67 -5.24
N GLU A 7 31.27 3.24 -6.22
CA GLU A 7 31.73 4.03 -7.38
C GLU A 7 31.03 3.62 -8.68
N SER A 8 30.16 2.61 -8.67
CA SER A 8 29.51 2.16 -9.90
C SER A 8 28.27 2.99 -10.22
N MET A 9 28.09 3.31 -11.50
CA MET A 9 26.87 3.97 -12.00
C MET A 9 25.61 3.16 -11.67
N SER A 10 25.73 1.83 -11.65
CA SER A 10 24.63 0.93 -11.28
C SER A 10 24.20 1.08 -9.82
N PHE A 11 25.12 1.44 -8.92
CA PHE A 11 24.81 1.70 -7.52
C PHE A 11 24.01 3.00 -7.35
N GLU A 12 24.39 4.08 -8.05
CA GLU A 12 23.64 5.35 -8.00
C GLU A 12 22.20 5.17 -8.49
N MET A 13 22.02 4.52 -9.66
CA MET A 13 20.68 4.23 -10.20
C MET A 13 19.86 3.30 -9.31
N TRP A 14 20.51 2.37 -8.60
CA TRP A 14 19.84 1.47 -7.66
C TRP A 14 19.46 2.18 -6.35
N ARG A 15 20.31 3.10 -5.88
CA ARG A 15 20.08 3.87 -4.65
C ARG A 15 18.90 4.83 -4.81
N GLU A 16 18.87 5.55 -5.93
CA GLU A 16 17.84 6.53 -6.29
C GLU A 16 17.44 6.34 -7.76
N PRO A 17 16.38 5.56 -8.04
CA PRO A 17 15.93 5.35 -9.40
C PRO A 17 15.48 6.67 -10.05
N PRO A 18 16.03 7.05 -11.21
CA PRO A 18 15.70 8.33 -11.85
C PRO A 18 14.33 8.32 -12.54
N VAL A 19 13.69 7.15 -12.66
CA VAL A 19 12.41 6.99 -13.35
C VAL A 19 11.27 7.30 -12.36
N PRO A 20 10.36 8.23 -12.70
CA PRO A 20 9.20 8.50 -11.86
C PRO A 20 8.28 7.28 -11.82
N MET A 21 7.94 6.84 -10.62
CA MET A 21 6.96 5.77 -10.39
C MET A 21 5.65 6.36 -9.90
N TYR A 22 4.53 5.73 -10.26
CA TYR A 22 3.20 6.17 -9.87
C TYR A 22 2.43 4.99 -9.27
N LEU A 23 1.77 5.26 -8.14
CA LEU A 23 0.82 4.36 -7.49
C LEU A 23 -0.59 4.84 -7.80
N GLU A 24 -1.36 4.01 -8.49
CA GLU A 24 -2.78 4.26 -8.73
C GLU A 24 -3.63 3.48 -7.72
N CYS A 25 -4.35 4.21 -6.88
CA CYS A 25 -5.28 3.64 -5.93
C CYS A 25 -6.71 3.71 -6.47
N TYR A 26 -7.40 2.57 -6.49
CA TYR A 26 -8.82 2.47 -6.79
C TYR A 26 -9.56 2.01 -5.55
N LEU A 27 -10.59 2.75 -5.16
CA LEU A 27 -11.37 2.51 -3.95
C LEU A 27 -12.80 2.13 -4.34
N PHE A 28 -13.40 1.23 -3.57
CA PHE A 28 -14.79 0.80 -3.80
C PHE A 28 -15.70 1.43 -2.77
N ASN A 29 -16.59 2.31 -3.22
CA ASN A 29 -17.63 2.91 -2.40
C ASN A 29 -18.87 2.02 -2.35
N MET A 30 -19.40 1.77 -1.16
CA MET A 30 -20.61 0.98 -0.96
C MET A 30 -21.85 1.87 -1.03
N SER A 31 -22.78 1.60 -1.97
CA SER A 31 -23.96 2.44 -2.17
C SER A 31 -25.22 1.98 -1.41
N ASN A 32 -25.24 0.75 -0.88
CA ASN A 32 -26.40 0.14 -0.22
C ASN A 32 -26.11 -0.29 1.23
N VAL A 33 -25.43 0.57 1.97
CA VAL A 33 -24.99 0.28 3.35
C VAL A 33 -26.18 0.15 4.30
N ASP A 34 -27.20 0.99 4.15
CA ASP A 34 -28.38 0.97 5.04
C ASP A 34 -29.14 -0.35 4.99
N ASP A 35 -29.28 -0.95 3.80
CA ASP A 35 -29.95 -2.25 3.64
C ASP A 35 -29.15 -3.40 4.27
N ILE A 36 -27.82 -3.33 4.20
CA ILE A 36 -26.93 -4.32 4.81
C ILE A 36 -27.00 -4.21 6.34
N LEU A 37 -26.97 -2.99 6.87
CA LEU A 37 -27.08 -2.74 8.32
C LEU A 37 -28.46 -3.11 8.87
N ALA A 38 -29.51 -2.97 8.07
CA ALA A 38 -30.86 -3.41 8.41
C ALA A 38 -31.03 -4.95 8.41
N GLY A 39 -29.97 -5.72 8.13
CA GLY A 39 -30.00 -7.18 8.12
C GLY A 39 -30.74 -7.79 6.93
N LYS A 40 -31.01 -6.99 5.87
CA LYS A 40 -31.57 -7.55 4.64
C LYS A 40 -30.50 -8.38 3.95
N ASN A 41 -30.87 -9.56 3.47
CA ASN A 41 -29.96 -10.43 2.71
C ASN A 41 -29.75 -9.91 1.28
N VAL A 42 -29.11 -8.74 1.16
CA VAL A 42 -28.83 -8.07 -0.11
C VAL A 42 -27.35 -8.15 -0.45
N LYS A 43 -27.05 -8.26 -1.74
CA LYS A 43 -25.65 -8.22 -2.22
C LYS A 43 -25.12 -6.77 -2.15
N PRO A 44 -23.89 -6.53 -1.66
CA PRO A 44 -23.28 -5.21 -1.69
C PRO A 44 -23.17 -4.67 -3.11
N ARG A 45 -23.50 -3.39 -3.27
CA ARG A 45 -23.34 -2.62 -4.52
C ARG A 45 -22.14 -1.72 -4.37
N LEU A 46 -21.11 -2.01 -5.16
CA LEU A 46 -19.84 -1.31 -5.14
C LEU A 46 -19.73 -0.39 -6.35
N VAL A 47 -19.30 0.84 -6.11
CA VAL A 47 -18.97 1.82 -7.15
C VAL A 47 -17.47 2.10 -7.04
N GLN A 48 -16.73 1.82 -8.11
CA GLN A 48 -15.30 2.10 -8.17
C GLN A 48 -15.08 3.62 -8.27
N LEU A 49 -14.19 4.14 -7.44
CA LEU A 49 -13.73 5.52 -7.42
C LEU A 49 -12.21 5.56 -7.63
N GLY A 50 -11.76 6.51 -8.43
CA GLY A 50 -10.36 6.70 -8.77
C GLY A 50 -10.13 6.91 -10.28
N PRO A 51 -8.86 6.93 -10.70
CA PRO A 51 -7.68 6.70 -9.87
C PRO A 51 -7.38 7.85 -8.90
N TYR A 52 -6.86 7.51 -7.71
CA TYR A 52 -6.11 8.43 -6.85
C TYR A 52 -4.63 8.16 -7.03
N VAL A 53 -3.94 9.07 -7.69
CA VAL A 53 -2.57 8.87 -8.16
C VAL A 53 -1.58 9.50 -7.19
N TYR A 54 -0.57 8.74 -6.81
CA TYR A 54 0.56 9.19 -6.00
C TYR A 54 1.86 8.98 -6.75
N ARG A 55 2.68 10.02 -6.84
CA ARG A 55 4.07 9.89 -7.30
C ARG A 55 4.87 9.27 -6.17
N GLU A 56 5.53 8.17 -6.49
CA GLU A 56 6.32 7.40 -5.55
C GLU A 56 7.81 7.68 -5.74
N ILE A 57 8.49 8.02 -4.64
CA ILE A 57 9.94 8.26 -4.60
C ILE A 57 10.56 7.22 -3.69
N HIS A 58 11.53 6.47 -4.21
CA HIS A 58 12.27 5.47 -3.45
C HIS A 58 13.71 5.95 -3.23
N THR A 59 14.15 5.89 -1.98
CA THR A 59 15.52 6.23 -1.60
C THR A 59 16.07 5.17 -0.66
N LYS A 60 17.29 4.71 -0.91
CA LYS A 60 17.99 3.77 -0.02
C LYS A 60 18.94 4.55 0.88
N GLU A 61 18.70 4.49 2.19
CA GLU A 61 19.47 5.19 3.22
C GLU A 61 20.14 4.22 4.20
N ASN A 62 21.05 4.74 5.04
CA ASN A 62 21.74 4.00 6.10
C ASN A 62 22.37 2.69 5.62
N MET A 63 23.22 2.82 4.60
CA MET A 63 23.85 1.69 3.92
C MET A 63 25.12 1.24 4.65
N THR A 64 25.18 -0.06 4.97
CA THR A 64 26.36 -0.70 5.57
C THR A 64 26.83 -1.86 4.71
N TRP A 65 28.08 -1.79 4.26
CA TRP A 65 28.74 -2.84 3.49
C TRP A 65 29.29 -3.91 4.44
N ASN A 66 28.83 -5.15 4.27
CA ASN A 66 29.30 -6.29 5.04
C ASN A 66 30.34 -7.05 4.20
N ASN A 67 31.61 -6.75 4.42
CA ASN A 67 32.73 -7.31 3.63
C ASN A 67 32.93 -8.81 3.86
N GLU A 68 32.46 -9.36 4.98
CA GLU A 68 32.62 -10.78 5.32
C GLU A 68 31.76 -11.71 4.47
N ASN A 69 30.59 -11.24 4.03
CA ASN A 69 29.61 -12.04 3.29
C ASN A 69 29.18 -11.40 1.96
N ASN A 70 29.85 -10.33 1.54
CA ASN A 70 29.55 -9.57 0.32
C ASN A 70 28.08 -9.10 0.23
N THR A 71 27.51 -8.68 1.37
CA THR A 71 26.13 -8.16 1.41
C THR A 71 26.09 -6.66 1.72
N LEU A 72 24.96 -6.04 1.39
CA LEU A 72 24.67 -4.64 1.65
C LEU A 72 23.38 -4.53 2.46
N THR A 73 23.47 -4.01 3.67
CA THR A 73 22.30 -3.69 4.51
C THR A 73 21.89 -2.26 4.24
N TYR A 74 20.59 -1.99 4.06
CA TYR A 74 20.07 -0.65 3.79
C TYR A 74 18.63 -0.49 4.30
N PHE A 75 18.20 0.76 4.47
CA PHE A 75 16.81 1.11 4.75
C PHE A 75 16.13 1.63 3.48
N ASN A 76 14.99 1.03 3.10
CA ASN A 76 14.23 1.46 1.93
C ASN A 76 13.17 2.48 2.32
N GLN A 77 13.41 3.75 2.02
CA GLN A 77 12.43 4.82 2.22
C GLN A 77 11.54 4.97 1.00
N ARG A 78 10.23 5.08 1.24
CA ARG A 78 9.22 5.29 0.22
C ARG A 78 8.40 6.52 0.60
N TRP A 79 8.35 7.49 -0.30
CA TRP A 79 7.54 8.69 -0.18
C TRP A 79 6.45 8.70 -1.23
N TRP A 80 5.25 9.11 -0.85
CA TRP A 80 4.10 9.19 -1.74
C TRP A 80 3.57 10.62 -1.78
N HIS A 81 3.63 11.24 -2.96
CA HIS A 81 3.14 12.60 -3.20
C HIS A 81 1.91 12.57 -4.08
N PHE A 82 0.76 13.01 -3.55
CA PHE A 82 -0.49 13.04 -4.29
C PHE A 82 -0.39 13.90 -5.56
N GLN A 83 -0.90 13.38 -6.68
CA GLN A 83 -0.89 14.03 -7.99
C GLN A 83 -2.34 14.38 -8.39
N PRO A 84 -2.81 15.61 -8.12
CA PRO A 84 -4.20 15.99 -8.41
C PRO A 84 -4.51 15.98 -9.91
N GLU A 85 -3.55 16.32 -10.78
CA GLU A 85 -3.74 16.40 -12.23
C GLU A 85 -3.98 15.04 -12.89
N MET A 86 -3.45 13.97 -12.30
CA MET A 86 -3.63 12.60 -12.77
C MET A 86 -4.75 11.87 -12.04
N SER A 87 -5.33 12.48 -11.00
CA SER A 87 -6.37 11.88 -10.16
C SER A 87 -7.74 12.32 -10.60
N ASN A 88 -8.71 11.40 -10.58
CA ASN A 88 -10.11 11.70 -10.91
C ASN A 88 -10.92 12.18 -9.69
N GLY A 89 -10.28 12.27 -8.52
CA GLY A 89 -10.90 12.61 -7.24
C GLY A 89 -9.98 13.43 -6.34
N SER A 90 -10.52 13.90 -5.23
CA SER A 90 -9.81 14.70 -4.24
C SER A 90 -9.50 13.89 -2.98
N LEU A 91 -8.50 14.30 -2.20
CA LEU A 91 -8.23 13.68 -0.89
C LEU A 91 -9.35 13.91 0.14
N SER A 92 -10.33 14.75 -0.19
CA SER A 92 -11.50 15.04 0.64
C SER A 92 -12.73 14.21 0.25
N ASP A 93 -12.60 13.29 -0.71
CA ASP A 93 -13.70 12.45 -1.18
C ASP A 93 -14.13 11.47 -0.08
N ASN A 94 -15.43 11.43 0.19
CA ASN A 94 -15.98 10.54 1.21
C ASN A 94 -16.27 9.16 0.62
N ILE A 95 -15.70 8.12 1.23
CA ILE A 95 -15.79 6.74 0.75
C ILE A 95 -16.28 5.87 1.88
N THR A 96 -17.43 5.23 1.66
CA THR A 96 -17.98 4.30 2.63
C THR A 96 -17.52 2.88 2.31
N SER A 97 -16.74 2.31 3.23
CA SER A 97 -16.19 0.96 3.12
C SER A 97 -16.35 0.20 4.45
N ILE A 98 -15.96 -1.06 4.45
CA ILE A 98 -16.01 -1.92 5.64
C ILE A 98 -14.99 -1.40 6.65
N ASN A 99 -15.35 -1.36 7.94
CA ASN A 99 -14.42 -1.00 8.99
C ASN A 99 -13.37 -2.11 9.21
N PRO A 100 -12.10 -1.90 8.84
CA PRO A 100 -11.09 -2.96 8.91
C PRO A 100 -10.76 -3.37 10.35
N ILE A 101 -10.87 -2.46 11.32
CA ILE A 101 -10.55 -2.74 12.73
C ILE A 101 -11.52 -3.77 13.30
N ILE A 102 -12.82 -3.62 12.99
CA ILE A 102 -13.86 -4.56 13.43
C ILE A 102 -13.64 -5.94 12.77
N VAL A 103 -13.34 -5.96 11.47
CA VAL A 103 -13.10 -7.19 10.73
C VAL A 103 -11.89 -7.95 11.30
N VAL A 104 -10.78 -7.27 11.54
CA VAL A 104 -9.58 -7.90 12.11
C VAL A 104 -9.90 -8.50 13.48
N ARG A 105 -10.62 -7.78 14.35
CA ARG A 105 -11.00 -8.31 15.67
C ARG A 105 -11.96 -9.50 15.57
N MET A 106 -12.91 -9.47 14.65
CA MET A 106 -13.83 -10.59 14.41
C MET A 106 -13.05 -11.82 13.95
N ILE A 107 -12.13 -11.68 12.99
CA ILE A 107 -11.28 -12.77 12.50
C ILE A 107 -10.45 -13.35 13.64
N TRP A 108 -9.76 -12.53 14.42
CA TRP A 108 -8.97 -12.99 15.56
C TRP A 108 -9.81 -13.75 16.59
N SER A 109 -11.03 -13.26 16.89
CA SER A 109 -11.95 -13.97 17.79
C SER A 109 -12.41 -15.30 17.22
N CYS A 110 -12.67 -15.38 15.90
CA CYS A 110 -13.03 -16.63 15.23
C CYS A 110 -11.87 -17.63 15.22
N THR A 111 -10.64 -17.17 14.93
CA THR A 111 -9.44 -18.02 14.90
C THR A 111 -9.08 -18.56 16.29
N LEU A 112 -9.10 -17.71 17.33
CA LEU A 112 -8.82 -18.16 18.70
C LEU A 112 -9.89 -19.15 19.21
N ASN A 113 -11.17 -18.93 18.86
CA ASN A 113 -12.25 -19.86 19.26
C ASN A 113 -12.17 -21.23 18.56
N THR A 114 -11.50 -21.33 17.41
CA THR A 114 -11.23 -22.62 16.76
C THR A 114 -10.01 -23.35 17.35
N ASP A 115 -9.03 -22.61 17.88
CA ASP A 115 -7.84 -23.20 18.51
C ASP A 115 -8.08 -23.66 19.96
N PHE A 116 -9.01 -23.04 20.69
CA PHE A 116 -9.42 -23.47 22.04
C PHE A 116 -10.43 -24.63 22.07
N LYS A 117 -10.93 -25.08 20.91
CA LYS A 117 -11.86 -26.22 20.78
C LYS A 117 -11.19 -27.51 20.27
N LYS A 118 -9.86 -27.59 20.33
CA LYS A 118 -9.09 -28.83 20.12
C LYS A 118 -8.45 -29.30 21.42
#